data_AF-A0A2D4H7H8-F1
#
_entry.id   AF-A0A2D4H7H8-F1
#
_cell.length_a   1.000
_cell.length_b   1.000
_cell.length_c   1.000
_cell.angle_alpha   90.00
_cell.angle_beta   90.00
_cell.angle_gamma   90.00
#
_symmetry.space_group_name_H-M   'P 1'
#
loop_
_entity.id
_entity.type
_entity.pdbx_description
1 polymer ?
#
loop_
_entity_poly.entity_id
_entity_poly.type
_entity_poly.pdbx_seq_one_letter_code
_entity_poly.pdbx_strand_id
1 'polypeptide(L)'
;MYLQVLECERNQTLVQTAWNYMNDTLRTNVFVRFQPETIACACIYLAARALQIPLPNRPHWFLLFGTTEEDIQEICLTTLKLYTRKKPNYELLDKEVEKRKMALQEAKLKAKGLNPDGTPALSTLGGFSPASKPSSPREIKTEEKSPVCINAKTIKKEPEDRQMVSKSPYNGMRKESKR
;
A
#
# COMPACT_ATOMS: atom_id res chain seq x y z
N MET A 1 -3.04 -22.29 -15.76
CA MET A 1 -2.72 -23.61 -15.20
C MET A 1 -3.89 -24.20 -14.39
N TYR A 2 -4.30 -23.63 -13.24
CA TYR A 2 -5.39 -24.18 -12.40
C TYR A 2 -6.70 -24.45 -13.15
N LEU A 3 -7.24 -23.43 -13.83
CA LEU A 3 -8.48 -23.57 -14.59
C LEU A 3 -8.32 -24.48 -15.82
N GLN A 4 -7.11 -24.70 -16.32
CA GLN A 4 -6.85 -25.68 -17.39
C GLN A 4 -6.90 -27.11 -16.84
N VAL A 5 -6.36 -27.34 -15.63
CA VAL A 5 -6.48 -28.63 -14.94
C VAL A 5 -7.94 -28.96 -14.62
N LEU A 6 -8.77 -27.94 -14.41
CA LEU A 6 -10.21 -28.07 -14.21
C LEU A 6 -11.02 -28.07 -15.51
N GLU A 7 -10.37 -28.00 -16.68
CA GLU A 7 -11.01 -27.92 -18.00
C GLU A 7 -12.02 -26.75 -18.13
N CYS A 8 -11.80 -25.70 -17.36
CA CYS A 8 -12.65 -24.53 -17.20
C CYS A 8 -12.06 -23.26 -17.85
N GLU A 9 -10.90 -23.34 -18.49
CA GLU A 9 -10.19 -22.20 -19.07
C GLU A 9 -10.95 -21.50 -20.19
N ARG A 10 -11.85 -22.23 -20.87
CA ARG A 10 -12.72 -21.68 -21.92
C ARG A 10 -13.90 -20.90 -21.34
N ASN A 11 -14.25 -21.11 -20.07
CA ASN A 11 -15.29 -20.37 -19.39
C ASN A 11 -14.78 -18.99 -18.99
N GLN A 12 -14.86 -18.04 -19.92
CA GLN A 12 -14.37 -16.66 -19.73
C GLN A 12 -15.04 -15.96 -18.54
N THR A 13 -16.32 -16.24 -18.28
CA THR A 13 -17.02 -15.66 -17.13
C THR A 13 -16.42 -16.13 -15.82
N LEU A 14 -16.13 -17.43 -15.69
CA LEU A 14 -15.48 -17.99 -14.50
C LEU A 14 -14.05 -17.44 -14.34
N VAL A 15 -13.26 -17.45 -15.42
CA VAL A 15 -11.89 -16.90 -15.42
C VAL A 15 -11.90 -15.45 -14.95
N GLN A 16 -12.75 -14.61 -15.54
CA GLN A 16 -12.83 -13.19 -15.21
C GLN A 16 -13.30 -12.97 -13.77
N THR A 17 -14.29 -13.76 -13.30
CA THR A 17 -14.80 -13.64 -11.93
C THR A 17 -13.74 -14.03 -10.91
N ALA A 18 -13.01 -15.13 -11.16
CA ALA A 18 -11.90 -15.55 -10.31
C ALA A 18 -10.77 -14.49 -10.29
N TRP A 19 -10.45 -13.90 -11.43
CA TRP A 19 -9.49 -12.80 -11.53
C TRP A 19 -9.94 -11.56 -10.75
N ASN A 20 -11.23 -11.22 -10.81
CA ASN A 20 -11.79 -10.10 -10.04
C ASN A 20 -11.63 -10.35 -8.54
N TYR A 21 -11.93 -11.56 -8.05
CA TYR A 21 -11.70 -11.90 -6.65
C TYR A 21 -10.23 -11.89 -6.26
N MET A 22 -9.32 -12.29 -7.16
CA MET A 22 -7.87 -12.19 -6.95
C MET A 22 -7.42 -10.72 -6.80
N ASN A 23 -8.05 -9.79 -7.52
CA ASN A 23 -7.75 -8.36 -7.34
C ASN A 23 -8.30 -7.83 -6.02
N ASP A 24 -9.47 -8.32 -5.59
CA ASP A 24 -10.06 -7.92 -4.30
C ASP A 24 -9.26 -8.45 -3.11
N THR A 25 -8.68 -9.65 -3.19
CA THR A 25 -7.84 -10.19 -2.11
C THR A 25 -6.60 -9.32 -1.83
N LEU A 26 -6.08 -8.57 -2.82
CA LEU A 26 -5.00 -7.60 -2.62
C LEU A 26 -5.37 -6.44 -1.66
N ARG A 27 -6.67 -6.22 -1.42
CA ARG A 27 -7.19 -5.20 -0.48
C ARG A 27 -7.29 -5.72 0.97
N THR A 28 -6.74 -6.90 1.22
CA THR A 28 -6.75 -7.59 2.51
C THR A 28 -5.32 -8.00 2.90
N ASN A 29 -5.15 -8.73 4.00
CA ASN A 29 -3.86 -9.24 4.44
C ASN A 29 -3.62 -10.71 4.06
N VAL A 30 -4.40 -11.32 3.17
CA VAL A 30 -4.27 -12.76 2.87
C VAL A 30 -2.92 -13.11 2.24
N PHE A 31 -2.33 -12.22 1.45
CA PHE A 31 -1.02 -12.43 0.81
C PHE A 31 0.16 -12.48 1.79
N VAL A 32 -0.02 -12.07 3.05
CA VAL A 32 1.01 -12.22 4.09
C VAL A 32 0.72 -13.37 5.05
N ARG A 33 -0.38 -14.11 4.82
CA ARG A 33 -0.84 -15.20 5.69
C ARG A 33 -0.91 -16.55 4.99
N PHE A 34 -1.16 -16.55 3.67
CA PHE A 34 -1.39 -17.75 2.88
C PHE A 34 -0.48 -17.78 1.66
N GLN A 35 -0.22 -18.99 1.18
CA GLN A 35 0.54 -19.20 -0.05
C GLN A 35 -0.29 -18.74 -1.28
N PRO A 36 0.36 -18.24 -2.35
CA PRO A 36 -0.33 -17.76 -3.54
C PRO A 36 -1.18 -18.86 -4.21
N GLU A 37 -0.77 -20.12 -4.12
CA GLU A 37 -1.52 -21.29 -4.60
C GLU A 37 -2.88 -21.41 -3.90
N THR A 38 -2.88 -21.29 -2.56
CA THR A 38 -4.10 -21.33 -1.73
C THR A 38 -5.03 -20.16 -2.02
N ILE A 39 -4.46 -18.96 -2.23
CA ILE A 39 -5.25 -17.77 -2.61
C ILE A 39 -5.90 -17.96 -3.99
N ALA A 40 -5.17 -18.53 -4.96
CA ALA A 40 -5.71 -18.86 -6.27
C ALA A 40 -6.86 -19.87 -6.17
N CYS A 41 -6.68 -20.92 -5.37
CA CYS A 41 -7.73 -21.90 -5.10
C CYS A 41 -8.99 -21.26 -4.50
N ALA A 42 -8.83 -20.37 -3.52
CA ALA A 42 -9.95 -19.68 -2.89
C ALA A 42 -10.71 -18.77 -3.88
N CYS A 43 -9.99 -18.03 -4.74
CA CYS A 43 -10.61 -17.17 -5.74
C CYS A 43 -11.43 -17.96 -6.78
N ILE A 44 -10.90 -19.10 -7.24
CA ILE A 44 -11.62 -20.01 -8.15
C ILE A 44 -12.83 -20.64 -7.44
N TYR A 45 -12.66 -21.10 -6.20
CA TYR A 45 -13.73 -21.69 -5.39
C TYR A 45 -14.89 -20.70 -5.19
N LEU A 46 -14.57 -19.45 -4.82
CA LEU A 46 -15.55 -18.40 -4.62
C LEU A 46 -16.27 -18.04 -5.92
N ALA A 47 -15.53 -17.91 -7.04
CA ALA A 47 -16.09 -17.64 -8.36
C ALA A 47 -17.03 -18.76 -8.83
N ALA A 48 -16.62 -20.01 -8.70
CA ALA A 48 -17.43 -21.16 -9.07
C ALA A 48 -18.73 -21.21 -8.25
N ARG A 49 -18.67 -20.94 -6.94
CA ARG A 49 -19.88 -20.84 -6.09
C ARG A 49 -20.78 -19.69 -6.50
N ALA A 50 -20.23 -18.51 -6.75
CA ALA A 50 -21.01 -17.33 -7.17
C ALA A 50 -21.73 -17.57 -8.51
N LEU A 51 -21.10 -18.32 -9.42
CA LEU A 51 -21.64 -18.69 -10.73
C LEU A 51 -22.40 -20.02 -10.73
N GLN A 52 -22.52 -20.69 -9.58
CA GLN A 52 -23.15 -22.01 -9.43
C GLN A 52 -22.56 -23.10 -10.35
N ILE A 53 -21.26 -23.04 -10.61
CA ILE A 53 -20.53 -24.03 -11.41
C ILE A 53 -20.06 -25.15 -10.47
N PRO A 54 -20.46 -26.41 -10.69
CA PRO A 54 -19.98 -27.52 -9.89
C PRO A 54 -18.52 -27.83 -10.25
N LEU A 55 -17.66 -27.91 -9.23
CA LEU A 55 -16.28 -28.37 -9.35
C LEU A 55 -16.13 -29.77 -8.73
N PRO A 56 -15.10 -30.55 -9.12
CA PRO A 56 -14.89 -31.89 -8.58
C PRO A 56 -14.75 -31.90 -7.05
N ASN A 57 -15.52 -32.76 -6.38
CA ASN A 57 -15.66 -32.78 -4.92
C ASN A 57 -15.33 -34.14 -4.28
N ARG A 58 -14.89 -35.13 -5.06
CA ARG A 58 -14.50 -36.47 -4.58
C ARG A 58 -13.32 -37.05 -5.37
N PRO A 59 -12.08 -36.87 -4.90
CA PRO A 59 -11.68 -35.96 -3.82
C PRO A 59 -11.88 -34.49 -4.24
N HIS A 60 -11.83 -33.58 -3.28
CA HIS A 60 -11.91 -32.14 -3.58
C HIS A 60 -10.76 -31.71 -4.50
N TRP A 61 -11.08 -30.98 -5.56
CA TRP A 61 -10.11 -30.59 -6.59
C TRP A 61 -8.94 -29.76 -6.04
N PHE A 62 -9.17 -28.94 -5.02
CA PHE A 62 -8.15 -28.05 -4.44
C PHE A 62 -7.05 -28.81 -3.69
N LEU A 63 -7.29 -30.08 -3.33
CA LEU A 63 -6.28 -30.93 -2.71
C LEU A 63 -5.11 -31.21 -3.65
N LEU A 64 -5.33 -31.19 -4.97
CA LEU A 64 -4.27 -31.31 -5.98
C LEU A 64 -3.24 -30.17 -5.89
N PHE A 65 -3.64 -29.05 -5.33
CA PHE A 65 -2.82 -27.85 -5.16
C PHE A 65 -2.35 -27.67 -3.70
N GLY A 66 -2.42 -28.72 -2.88
CA GLY A 66 -1.93 -28.70 -1.49
C GLY A 66 -2.69 -27.73 -0.59
N THR A 67 -3.94 -27.41 -0.92
CA THR A 67 -4.76 -26.43 -0.20
C THR A 67 -5.83 -27.13 0.63
N THR A 68 -6.14 -26.59 1.81
CA THR A 68 -7.20 -27.09 2.71
C THR A 68 -8.52 -26.34 2.50
N GLU A 69 -9.64 -26.94 2.89
CA GLU A 69 -10.94 -26.26 2.80
C GLU A 69 -11.01 -25.09 3.80
N GLU A 70 -10.42 -25.25 4.98
CA GLU A 70 -10.39 -24.26 6.05
C GLU A 70 -9.72 -22.97 5.59
N ASP A 71 -8.55 -23.06 4.95
CA ASP A 71 -7.84 -21.90 4.41
C ASP A 71 -8.64 -21.22 3.29
N ILE A 72 -9.26 -22.02 2.41
CA ILE A 72 -10.14 -21.50 1.35
C ILE A 72 -11.30 -20.71 1.95
N GLN A 73 -11.96 -21.27 2.97
CA GLN A 73 -13.10 -20.62 3.61
C GLN A 73 -12.68 -19.32 4.31
N GLU A 74 -11.53 -19.30 4.99
CA GLU A 74 -11.03 -18.08 5.63
C GLU A 74 -10.75 -16.97 4.59
N ILE A 75 -10.09 -17.30 3.49
CA ILE A 75 -9.80 -16.34 2.41
C ILE A 75 -11.11 -15.85 1.79
N CYS A 76 -12.05 -16.76 1.48
CA CYS A 76 -13.36 -16.41 0.91
C CYS A 76 -14.12 -15.43 1.82
N LEU A 77 -14.21 -15.73 3.12
CA LEU A 77 -14.88 -14.86 4.09
C LEU A 77 -14.19 -13.50 4.20
N THR A 78 -12.85 -13.49 4.21
CA THR A 78 -12.06 -12.25 4.27
C THR A 78 -12.31 -11.36 3.05
N THR A 79 -12.36 -11.95 1.86
CA THR A 79 -12.71 -11.24 0.62
C THR A 79 -14.16 -10.74 0.66
N LEU A 80 -15.12 -11.57 1.07
CA LEU A 80 -16.53 -11.19 1.12
C LEU A 80 -16.81 -10.05 2.11
N LYS A 81 -16.07 -9.98 3.22
CA LYS A 81 -16.11 -8.84 4.18
C LYS A 81 -15.75 -7.50 3.53
N LEU A 82 -15.09 -7.47 2.37
CA LEU A 82 -14.85 -6.22 1.63
C LEU A 82 -16.17 -5.61 1.13
N TYR A 83 -17.10 -6.44 0.69
CA TYR A 83 -18.37 -5.98 0.12
C TYR A 83 -19.38 -5.54 1.18
N THR A 84 -19.15 -5.88 2.46
CA THR A 84 -19.95 -5.38 3.58
C THR A 84 -19.46 -4.02 4.09
N ARG A 85 -18.34 -3.49 3.57
CA ARG A 85 -17.80 -2.19 3.99
C ARG A 85 -18.69 -1.06 3.45
N LYS A 86 -19.08 -0.14 4.32
CA LYS A 86 -19.79 1.07 3.92
C LYS A 86 -18.89 1.94 3.06
N LYS A 87 -19.46 2.61 2.06
CA LYS A 87 -18.74 3.62 1.28
C LYS A 87 -18.28 4.73 2.23
N PRO A 88 -17.02 5.18 2.16
CA PRO A 88 -16.55 6.33 2.91
C PRO A 88 -17.42 7.56 2.59
N ASN A 89 -17.77 8.33 3.62
CA ASN A 89 -18.38 9.65 3.44
C ASN A 89 -17.23 10.68 3.42
N TYR A 90 -16.87 11.13 2.22
CA TYR A 90 -15.73 12.02 2.01
C TYR A 90 -15.97 13.40 2.60
N GLU A 91 -17.21 13.92 2.53
CA GLU A 91 -17.55 15.25 3.05
C GLU A 91 -17.37 15.34 4.57
N LEU A 92 -17.76 14.30 5.32
CA LEU A 92 -17.53 14.22 6.75
C LEU A 92 -16.05 14.08 7.07
N LEU A 93 -15.32 13.29 6.28
CA LEU A 93 -13.89 13.07 6.48
C LEU A 93 -13.10 14.35 6.25
N ASP A 94 -13.41 15.09 5.18
CA ASP A 94 -12.77 16.37 4.85
C ASP A 94 -13.03 17.43 5.91
N LYS A 95 -14.28 17.55 6.40
CA LYS A 95 -14.60 18.46 7.52
C LYS A 95 -13.77 18.16 8.76
N GLU A 96 -13.62 16.89 9.10
CA GLU A 96 -12.83 16.49 10.27
C GLU A 96 -11.32 16.70 10.03
N VAL A 97 -10.83 16.51 8.80
CA VAL A 97 -9.46 16.84 8.41
C VAL A 97 -9.18 18.34 8.56
N GLU A 98 -10.06 19.20 8.05
CA GLU A 98 -9.91 20.66 8.17
C GLU A 98 -9.94 21.11 9.63
N LYS A 99 -10.84 20.54 10.44
CA LYS A 99 -10.87 20.78 11.89
C LYS A 99 -9.54 20.43 12.56
N ARG A 100 -8.96 19.27 12.23
CA ARG A 100 -7.65 18.82 12.77
C ARG A 100 -6.50 19.69 12.28
N LYS A 101 -6.52 20.15 11.03
CA LYS A 101 -5.52 21.08 10.48
C LYS A 101 -5.56 22.42 11.22
N MET A 102 -6.75 22.99 11.45
CA MET A 102 -6.90 24.25 12.20
C MET A 102 -6.40 24.11 13.64
N ALA A 103 -6.78 23.04 14.35
CA ALA A 103 -6.30 22.79 15.71
C ALA A 103 -4.76 22.64 15.77
N LEU A 104 -4.16 21.97 14.78
CA LEU A 104 -2.71 21.85 14.68
C LEU A 104 -2.03 23.20 14.43
N GLN A 105 -2.63 24.07 13.60
CA GLN A 105 -2.11 25.41 13.34
C GLN A 105 -2.22 26.31 14.58
N GLU A 106 -3.35 26.27 15.28
CA GLU A 106 -3.54 27.00 16.53
C GLU A 106 -2.53 26.55 17.60
N ALA A 107 -2.35 25.24 17.80
CA ALA A 107 -1.37 24.69 18.72
C ALA A 107 0.07 25.13 18.37
N LYS A 108 0.41 25.17 17.07
CA LYS A 108 1.70 25.70 16.60
C LYS A 108 1.88 27.19 16.90
N LEU A 109 0.83 28.00 16.75
CA LEU A 109 0.88 29.44 17.06
C LEU A 109 1.01 29.69 18.56
N LYS A 110 0.24 28.96 19.39
CA LYS A 110 0.34 29.00 20.86
C LYS A 110 1.73 28.60 21.34
N ALA A 111 2.31 27.52 20.78
CA ALA A 111 3.66 27.07 21.11
C ALA A 111 4.75 28.08 20.69
N LYS A 112 4.48 28.94 19.71
CA LYS A 112 5.37 30.04 19.28
C LYS A 112 5.19 31.32 20.12
N GLY A 113 4.32 31.32 21.14
CA GLY A 113 4.14 32.45 22.05
C GLY A 113 3.33 33.63 21.47
N LEU A 114 2.65 33.46 20.34
CA LEU A 114 1.76 34.47 19.76
C LEU A 114 0.35 34.31 20.35
N ASN A 115 0.03 35.10 21.39
CA ASN A 115 -1.35 35.27 21.87
C ASN A 115 -2.07 36.33 20.99
N PRO A 116 -3.36 36.13 20.65
CA PRO A 116 -4.15 37.10 19.87
C PRO A 116 -4.65 38.29 20.70
N ASP A 117 -4.52 38.24 22.02
CA ASP A 117 -4.88 39.36 22.91
C ASP A 117 -3.60 40.09 23.33
N GLY A 118 -3.59 41.39 23.07
CA GLY A 118 -2.38 42.20 22.97
C GLY A 118 -1.50 42.21 24.21
N THR A 119 -0.31 41.63 24.09
CA THR A 119 0.90 42.20 24.67
C THR A 119 2.06 41.83 23.75
N PRO A 120 2.78 42.79 23.15
CA PRO A 120 3.93 42.44 22.34
C PRO A 120 4.98 41.84 23.29
N ALA A 121 5.33 40.57 23.08
CA ALA A 121 6.54 40.02 23.66
C ALA A 121 7.70 40.90 23.16
N LEU A 122 8.28 41.65 24.10
CA LEU A 122 9.42 42.51 23.91
C LEU A 122 10.47 41.79 23.05
N SER A 123 10.78 42.44 21.93
CA SER A 123 11.84 42.11 20.98
C SER A 123 13.03 41.36 21.60
N THR A 124 13.23 40.11 21.19
CA THR A 124 14.55 39.44 21.24
C THR A 124 15.45 40.07 20.17
N LEU A 125 15.83 41.33 20.38
CA LEU A 125 16.96 42.01 19.75
C LEU A 125 17.89 42.40 20.88
N GLY A 126 18.90 41.57 21.12
CA GLY A 126 19.84 41.80 22.22
C GLY A 126 20.68 40.58 22.49
N GLY A 127 21.64 40.33 21.60
CA GLY A 127 22.70 39.39 21.88
C GLY A 127 23.49 39.82 23.10
N PHE A 128 23.66 38.91 24.05
CA PHE A 128 24.75 38.94 25.01
C PHE A 128 25.24 37.51 25.22
N SER A 129 26.36 37.20 24.57
CA SER A 129 27.32 36.24 25.10
C SER A 129 28.51 37.04 25.59
N PRO A 130 28.99 36.81 26.83
CA PRO A 130 30.40 36.87 27.13
C PRO A 130 30.89 35.44 27.41
N ALA A 131 31.83 35.01 26.58
CA ALA A 131 32.52 33.74 26.69
C ALA A 131 33.36 33.65 27.98
N SER A 132 33.56 32.43 28.48
CA SER A 132 34.75 32.04 29.26
C SER A 132 35.13 30.59 28.88
N LYS A 133 36.36 30.46 28.37
CA LYS A 133 37.06 29.27 27.82
C LYS A 133 37.66 28.39 28.96
N PRO A 134 38.56 27.42 28.70
CA PRO A 134 38.58 26.28 27.77
C PRO A 134 38.85 24.92 28.47
N SER A 135 38.48 23.80 27.86
CA SER A 135 39.09 22.49 28.16
C SER A 135 39.16 21.63 26.89
N SER A 136 40.37 21.38 26.40
CA SER A 136 40.68 20.39 25.34
C SER A 136 41.05 19.06 26.02
N PRO A 137 40.95 17.91 25.32
CA PRO A 137 42.16 17.43 24.66
C PRO A 137 41.95 16.99 23.21
N ARG A 138 43.10 16.89 22.55
CA ARG A 138 43.37 16.84 21.13
C ARG A 138 43.73 15.39 20.80
N GLU A 139 42.90 14.69 20.02
CA GLU A 139 43.24 13.37 19.49
C GLU A 139 44.26 13.50 18.35
N ILE A 140 45.32 12.72 18.45
CA ILE A 140 46.54 12.72 17.64
C ILE A 140 46.28 11.88 16.38
N LYS A 141 46.68 12.41 15.22
CA LYS A 141 46.87 11.60 14.00
C LYS A 141 48.21 10.87 14.09
N THR A 142 48.21 9.59 13.80
CA THR A 142 49.40 8.82 13.42
C THR A 142 49.05 8.02 12.16
N GLU A 143 49.67 8.40 11.03
CA GLU A 143 49.92 7.54 9.87
C GLU A 143 50.82 6.36 10.32
N GLU A 144 50.94 5.19 9.71
CA GLU A 144 51.01 4.84 8.29
C GLU A 144 51.07 3.30 8.21
N LYS A 145 50.41 2.67 7.24
CA LYS A 145 51.01 1.75 6.25
C LYS A 145 49.97 0.94 5.49
N SER A 146 50.02 1.09 4.17
CA SER A 146 49.37 0.23 3.17
C SER A 146 50.09 -1.13 3.07
N PRO A 147 49.55 -2.13 2.31
CA PRO A 147 49.75 -2.11 0.87
C PRO A 147 48.50 -2.42 0.01
N VAL A 148 48.62 -1.86 -1.20
CA VAL A 148 47.85 -1.87 -2.45
C VAL A 148 47.49 -3.28 -2.98
N CYS A 149 46.35 -3.43 -3.68
CA CYS A 149 46.31 -3.83 -5.11
C CYS A 149 44.92 -3.84 -5.81
N ILE A 150 44.79 -2.98 -6.86
CA ILE A 150 44.40 -3.27 -8.28
C ILE A 150 42.96 -3.85 -8.52
N ASN A 151 42.04 -3.36 -9.36
CA ASN A 151 42.03 -2.43 -10.49
C ASN A 151 40.61 -1.89 -10.76
N ALA A 152 40.53 -0.67 -11.30
CA ALA A 152 39.35 -0.11 -11.94
C ALA A 152 39.34 -0.38 -13.46
N LYS A 153 38.15 -0.56 -14.06
CA LYS A 153 37.87 -0.21 -15.46
C LYS A 153 36.45 0.35 -15.64
N THR A 154 36.37 1.68 -15.55
CA THR A 154 35.78 2.66 -16.49
C THR A 154 34.59 2.34 -17.42
N ILE A 155 33.61 3.26 -17.33
CA ILE A 155 32.89 4.01 -18.41
C ILE A 155 31.70 3.30 -19.11
N LYS A 156 30.47 3.84 -18.94
CA LYS A 156 29.72 4.70 -19.91
C LYS A 156 28.35 5.15 -19.36
N LYS A 157 28.11 6.47 -19.45
CA LYS A 157 26.79 7.13 -19.39
C LYS A 157 26.16 7.09 -20.78
N GLU A 158 24.86 6.86 -20.85
CA GLU A 158 23.94 7.33 -21.91
C GLU A 158 22.55 7.54 -21.27
N PRO A 159 21.75 8.51 -21.73
CA PRO A 159 20.43 8.82 -21.20
C PRO A 159 19.33 8.15 -22.04
N GLU A 160 18.32 7.56 -21.41
CA GLU A 160 17.12 7.12 -22.15
C GLU A 160 15.80 7.57 -21.51
N ASP A 161 14.92 7.89 -22.43
CA ASP A 161 13.71 8.69 -22.40
C ASP A 161 12.61 8.10 -21.50
N ARG A 162 12.05 8.92 -20.61
CA ARG A 162 10.81 8.59 -19.89
C ARG A 162 9.63 9.00 -20.77
N GLN A 163 9.16 8.08 -21.61
CA GLN A 163 7.85 8.22 -22.23
C GLN A 163 6.75 7.92 -21.21
N MET A 164 6.08 9.00 -20.79
CA MET A 164 4.77 8.96 -20.15
C MET A 164 3.71 8.57 -21.18
N VAL A 165 3.17 7.36 -21.08
CA VAL A 165 1.88 7.02 -21.70
C VAL A 165 0.96 6.44 -20.63
N SER A 166 0.28 7.34 -19.92
CA SER A 166 -0.85 7.02 -19.05
C SER A 166 -2.13 7.46 -19.74
N LYS A 167 -2.85 6.54 -20.37
CA LYS A 167 -4.28 6.70 -20.70
C LYS A 167 -5.00 5.37 -20.53
N SER A 168 -5.47 5.12 -19.31
CA SER A 168 -6.49 4.09 -19.03
C SER A 168 -7.87 4.71 -19.32
N PRO A 169 -8.69 4.14 -20.23
CA PRO A 169 -10.02 4.66 -20.50
C PRO A 169 -11.07 3.74 -19.90
N TYR A 170 -11.54 4.01 -18.68
CA TYR A 170 -12.90 3.60 -18.30
C TYR A 170 -13.41 4.40 -17.10
N ASN A 171 -13.84 5.63 -17.36
CA ASN A 171 -14.72 6.38 -16.47
C ASN A 171 -16.07 6.54 -17.18
N GLY A 172 -16.86 5.45 -17.19
CA GLY A 172 -18.20 5.43 -17.76
C GLY A 172 -19.24 5.72 -16.69
N MET A 173 -19.58 7.00 -16.48
CA MET A 173 -20.87 7.35 -15.88
C MET A 173 -21.98 6.89 -16.83
N ARG A 174 -22.66 5.78 -16.52
CA ARG A 174 -23.96 5.49 -17.12
C ARG A 174 -25.00 6.39 -16.44
N LYS A 175 -25.44 7.43 -17.14
CA LYS A 175 -26.71 8.10 -16.81
C LYS A 175 -27.84 7.12 -17.13
N GLU A 176 -28.64 6.81 -16.12
CA GLU A 176 -30.00 6.30 -16.31
C GLU A 176 -30.78 7.28 -17.19
N SER A 177 -31.49 6.76 -18.19
CA SER A 177 -32.67 7.44 -18.71
C SER A 177 -33.85 6.50 -18.51
N LYS A 178 -34.77 6.95 -17.66
CA LYS A 178 -36.09 6.37 -17.40
C LYS A 178 -36.97 6.57 -18.64
N ARG A 179 -37.71 5.50 -18.95
CA ARG A 179 -38.95 5.38 -19.75
C ARG A 179 -38.91 5.80 -21.21
#